data_AF-A0A8U0M8P2-F1
#
_entry.id   AF-A0A8U0M8P2-F1
#
_cell.length_a   1.000
_cell.length_b   1.000
_cell.length_c   1.000
_cell.angle_alpha   90.00
_cell.angle_beta   90.00
_cell.angle_gamma   90.00
#
_symmetry.space_group_name_H-M   'P 1'
#
loop_
_entity.id
_entity.type
_entity.pdbx_description
1 polymer ?
#
loop_
_entity_poly.entity_id
_entity_poly.type
_entity_poly.pdbx_seq_one_letter_code
_entity_poly.pdbx_strand_id
1 'polypeptide(L)'
;MLEQLDQLTALLAPELTAAGLPALSFAFGTEKELNILADHQGDYALLFHEGYTSGGITRIGNGSLRYDYALSLLILYPSSLSDGPDNKQQTLAILAALMQKVFLRLDGMGVVQGARFTSNLLFNLTDRNYDAVRLSLTLTPPTIGVCL
;
A
#
# COMPACT_ATOMS: atom_id res chain seq x y z
N MET A 1 0.81 6.80 -12.30
CA MET A 1 0.57 6.22 -10.96
C MET A 1 0.86 4.73 -10.95
N LEU A 2 0.19 3.89 -11.75
CA LEU A 2 0.48 2.44 -11.82
C LEU A 2 1.96 2.13 -12.14
N GLU A 3 2.56 2.79 -13.14
CA GLU A 3 4.00 2.65 -13.44
C GLU A 3 4.92 3.04 -12.27
N GLN A 4 4.47 3.97 -11.42
CA GLN A 4 5.22 4.39 -10.23
C GLN A 4 5.07 3.37 -9.08
N LEU A 5 3.93 2.67 -9.01
CA LEU A 5 3.70 1.58 -8.05
C LEU A 5 4.51 0.32 -8.44
N ASP A 6 4.62 0.02 -9.73
CA ASP A 6 5.51 -1.05 -10.22
C ASP A 6 6.98 -0.75 -9.92
N GLN A 7 7.41 0.51 -10.10
CA GLN A 7 8.75 0.96 -9.70
C GLN A 7 8.98 0.82 -8.19
N LEU A 8 7.97 1.10 -7.36
CA LEU A 8 8.06 0.87 -5.92
C LEU A 8 8.27 -0.60 -5.58
N THR A 9 7.59 -1.52 -6.27
CA THR A 9 7.77 -2.97 -6.08
C THR A 9 9.20 -3.40 -6.39
N ALA A 10 9.74 -2.98 -7.54
CA ALA A 10 11.11 -3.30 -7.94
C ALA A 10 12.16 -2.75 -6.94
N LEU A 11 11.85 -1.63 -6.30
CA LEU A 11 12.72 -1.01 -5.30
C LEU A 11 12.64 -1.66 -3.91
N LEU A 12 11.49 -2.23 -3.54
CA LEU A 12 11.30 -2.90 -2.25
C LEU A 12 11.79 -4.35 -2.26
N ALA A 13 11.76 -5.01 -3.41
CA ALA A 13 12.12 -6.42 -3.54
C ALA A 13 13.53 -6.77 -2.98
N PRO A 14 14.59 -5.95 -3.21
CA PRO A 14 15.89 -6.18 -2.59
C PRO A 14 15.89 -6.06 -1.07
N GLU A 15 15.09 -5.15 -0.52
CA GLU A 15 15.01 -4.92 0.94
C GLU A 15 14.26 -6.04 1.65
N LEU A 16 13.18 -6.57 1.05
CA LEU A 16 12.52 -7.78 1.55
C LEU A 16 13.45 -8.99 1.52
N THR A 17 14.19 -9.15 0.42
CA THR A 17 15.14 -10.25 0.28
C THR A 17 16.26 -10.16 1.32
N ALA A 18 16.79 -8.95 1.57
CA ALA A 18 17.79 -8.71 2.61
C ALA A 18 17.25 -8.97 4.03
N ALA A 19 15.94 -8.80 4.24
CA ALA A 19 15.27 -9.13 5.49
C ALA A 19 14.89 -10.62 5.61
N GLY A 20 15.26 -11.46 4.63
CA GLY A 20 14.94 -12.89 4.62
C GLY A 20 13.48 -13.21 4.32
N LEU A 21 12.72 -12.27 3.77
CA LEU A 21 11.31 -12.44 3.41
C LEU A 21 11.15 -12.97 1.97
N PRO A 22 10.01 -13.60 1.64
CA PRO A 22 9.71 -14.07 0.30
C PRO A 22 9.79 -12.97 -0.76
N ALA A 23 9.96 -13.37 -2.02
CA ALA A 23 9.99 -12.43 -3.13
C ALA A 23 8.68 -11.62 -3.21
N LEU A 24 8.81 -10.34 -3.55
CA LEU A 24 7.71 -9.38 -3.60
C LEU A 24 7.11 -9.33 -5.01
N SER A 25 5.79 -9.48 -5.11
CA SER A 25 5.02 -9.26 -6.34
C SER A 25 4.06 -8.08 -6.20
N PHE A 26 3.77 -7.38 -7.30
CA PHE A 26 2.76 -6.32 -7.33
C PHE A 26 1.42 -6.89 -7.77
N ALA A 27 0.34 -6.45 -7.12
CA ALA A 27 -1.02 -6.73 -7.56
C ALA A 27 -1.95 -5.55 -7.25
N PHE A 28 -3.09 -5.51 -7.92
CA PHE A 28 -4.12 -4.49 -7.69
C PHE A 28 -5.50 -5.13 -7.78
N GLY A 29 -6.47 -4.56 -7.07
CA GLY A 29 -7.85 -5.04 -7.10
C GLY A 29 -8.61 -4.69 -5.82
N THR A 30 -9.71 -5.37 -5.59
CA THR A 30 -10.52 -5.28 -4.37
C THR A 30 -10.11 -6.35 -3.35
N GLU A 31 -10.47 -6.18 -2.08
CA GLU A 31 -10.23 -7.19 -1.04
C GLU A 31 -10.84 -8.57 -1.37
N LYS A 32 -11.94 -8.61 -2.13
CA LYS A 32 -12.51 -9.88 -2.64
C LYS A 32 -11.60 -10.56 -3.66
N GLU A 33 -11.03 -9.78 -4.57
CA GLU A 33 -10.09 -10.27 -5.58
C GLU A 33 -8.75 -10.66 -4.94
N LEU A 34 -8.37 -10.04 -3.82
CA LEU A 34 -7.17 -10.40 -3.06
C LEU A 34 -7.22 -11.87 -2.59
N ASN A 35 -8.37 -12.38 -2.15
CA ASN A 35 -8.51 -13.80 -1.79
C ASN A 35 -8.26 -14.72 -2.99
N ILE A 36 -8.82 -14.36 -4.16
CA ILE A 36 -8.63 -15.11 -5.40
C ILE A 36 -7.15 -15.07 -5.82
N LEU A 37 -6.51 -13.91 -5.71
CA LEU A 37 -5.08 -13.76 -6.01
C LEU A 37 -4.19 -14.57 -5.06
N ALA A 38 -4.51 -14.57 -3.77
CA ALA A 38 -3.77 -15.34 -2.76
C ALA A 38 -3.79 -16.85 -3.04
N ASP A 39 -4.86 -17.38 -3.65
CA ASP A 39 -4.95 -18.78 -4.04
C ASP A 39 -4.06 -19.15 -5.24
N HIS A 40 -3.72 -18.17 -6.09
CA HIS A 40 -2.98 -18.39 -7.32
C HIS A 40 -1.51 -17.96 -7.25
N GLN A 41 -1.14 -17.07 -6.33
CA GLN A 41 0.20 -16.47 -6.31
C GLN A 41 1.29 -17.34 -5.66
N GLY A 42 0.95 -18.31 -4.79
CA GLY A 42 1.95 -19.11 -4.05
C GLY A 42 2.49 -18.38 -2.80
N ASP A 43 3.58 -18.87 -2.19
CA ASP A 43 4.15 -18.33 -0.93
C ASP A 43 4.98 -17.04 -1.12
N TYR A 44 4.46 -16.09 -1.90
CA TYR A 44 5.11 -14.80 -2.16
C TYR A 44 4.54 -13.69 -1.28
N ALA A 45 5.38 -12.70 -0.98
CA ALA A 45 4.94 -11.45 -0.38
C ALA A 45 4.33 -10.56 -1.47
N LEU A 46 3.33 -9.75 -1.11
CA LEU A 46 2.57 -8.95 -2.08
C LEU A 46 2.56 -7.48 -1.71
N LEU A 47 2.85 -6.61 -2.68
CA LEU A 47 2.46 -5.21 -2.62
C LEU A 47 1.14 -5.07 -3.37
N PHE A 48 0.05 -4.93 -2.63
CA PHE A 48 -1.31 -4.86 -3.16
C PHE A 48 -1.85 -3.43 -3.11
N HIS A 49 -2.31 -2.92 -4.24
CA HIS A 49 -3.11 -1.71 -4.27
C HIS A 49 -4.59 -2.05 -4.18
N GLU A 50 -5.22 -1.66 -3.06
CA GLU A 50 -6.63 -1.86 -2.80
C GLU A 50 -7.49 -0.75 -3.41
N GLY A 51 -8.48 -1.18 -4.19
CA GLY A 51 -9.46 -0.35 -4.87
C GLY A 51 -8.97 0.23 -6.18
N TYR A 52 -9.93 0.76 -6.95
CA TYR A 52 -9.62 1.71 -8.02
C TYR A 52 -9.51 3.08 -7.37
N THR A 53 -8.55 3.91 -7.80
CA THR A 53 -8.35 5.27 -7.29
C THR A 53 -9.70 6.00 -7.16
N SER A 54 -10.19 6.13 -5.93
CA SER A 54 -11.45 6.81 -5.63
C SER A 54 -11.11 8.23 -5.22
N GLY A 55 -11.74 9.20 -5.85
CA GLY A 55 -11.42 10.60 -5.64
C GLY A 55 -12.65 11.44 -5.35
N GLY A 56 -12.43 12.52 -4.59
CA GLY A 56 -13.43 13.55 -4.33
C GLY A 56 -13.05 14.85 -5.02
N ILE A 57 -14.06 15.64 -5.41
CA ILE A 57 -13.87 16.99 -5.92
C ILE A 57 -14.44 17.95 -4.88
N THR A 58 -13.60 18.88 -4.39
CA THR A 58 -14.01 19.92 -3.45
C THR A 58 -13.75 21.30 -4.04
N ARG A 59 -14.75 22.19 -4.00
CA ARG A 59 -14.55 23.60 -4.35
C ARG A 59 -13.93 24.34 -3.17
N ILE A 60 -12.81 25.01 -3.40
CA ILE A 60 -12.09 25.77 -2.37
C ILE A 60 -12.44 27.27 -2.44
N GLY A 61 -12.13 28.03 -1.38
CA GLY A 61 -12.65 29.40 -1.17
C GLY A 61 -12.30 30.44 -2.23
N ASN A 62 -11.31 30.18 -3.10
CA ASN A 62 -10.96 31.04 -4.24
C ASN A 62 -11.70 30.66 -5.54
N GLY A 63 -12.66 29.73 -5.48
CA GLY A 63 -13.42 29.26 -6.63
C GLY A 63 -12.78 28.09 -7.38
N SER A 64 -11.51 27.75 -7.10
CA SER A 64 -10.81 26.62 -7.73
C SER A 64 -11.34 25.27 -7.27
N LEU A 65 -11.08 24.24 -8.08
CA LEU A 65 -11.39 22.85 -7.76
C LEU A 65 -10.15 22.14 -7.22
N ARG A 66 -10.32 21.47 -6.08
CA ARG A 66 -9.32 20.55 -5.52
C ARG A 66 -9.79 19.12 -5.76
N TYR A 67 -8.91 18.31 -6.32
CA TYR A 67 -9.11 16.88 -6.51
C TYR A 67 -8.31 16.17 -5.43
N ASP A 68 -8.97 15.29 -4.67
CA ASP A 68 -8.33 14.49 -3.62
C ASP A 68 -8.47 13.02 -4.04
N TYR A 69 -7.38 12.26 -4.16
CA TYR A 69 -7.41 10.83 -4.48
C TYR A 69 -7.06 9.99 -3.27
N ALA A 70 -7.89 9.01 -2.92
CA ALA A 70 -7.56 8.01 -1.91
C ALA A 70 -6.73 6.88 -2.52
N LEU A 71 -5.59 6.59 -1.88
CA LEU A 71 -4.69 5.50 -2.21
C LEU A 71 -4.61 4.55 -1.00
N SER A 72 -4.91 3.27 -1.20
CA SER A 72 -4.74 2.22 -0.18
C SER A 72 -3.73 1.20 -0.71
N LEU A 73 -2.62 1.05 -0.01
CA LEU A 73 -1.56 0.09 -0.32
C LEU A 73 -1.41 -0.87 0.85
N LEU A 74 -1.20 -2.16 0.56
CA LEU A 74 -0.96 -3.20 1.55
C LEU A 74 0.34 -3.91 1.19
N ILE A 75 1.22 -4.11 2.17
CA ILE A 75 2.28 -5.10 2.05
C ILE A 75 1.81 -6.33 2.81
N LEU A 76 1.59 -7.43 2.09
CA LEU A 76 1.12 -8.69 2.62
C LEU A 76 2.25 -9.71 2.68
N TYR A 77 2.25 -10.51 3.73
CA TYR A 77 3.20 -11.59 3.97
C TYR A 77 2.44 -12.89 4.27
N PRO A 78 2.81 -14.03 3.64
CA PRO A 78 2.20 -15.31 3.92
C PRO A 78 2.62 -15.77 5.33
N SER A 79 1.67 -15.79 6.26
CA SER A 79 1.93 -16.23 7.63
C SER A 79 1.41 -17.66 7.85
N SER A 80 2.08 -18.42 8.70
CA SER A 80 1.54 -19.70 9.17
C SER A 80 0.65 -19.47 10.39
N LEU A 81 -0.42 -20.26 10.51
CA LEU A 81 -1.22 -20.34 11.74
C LEU A 81 -0.40 -20.87 12.93
N SER A 82 0.70 -21.57 12.67
CA SER A 82 1.63 -22.05 13.69
C SER A 82 2.64 -20.99 14.14
N ASP A 83 2.69 -19.83 13.48
CA ASP A 83 3.65 -18.78 13.85
C ASP A 83 3.28 -18.20 15.21
N GLY A 84 4.25 -18.22 16.12
CA GLY A 84 4.11 -17.62 17.44
C GLY A 84 3.95 -16.09 17.35
N PRO A 85 3.39 -15.47 18.40
CA PRO A 85 3.15 -14.03 18.44
C PRO A 85 4.44 -13.21 18.24
N ASP A 86 5.58 -13.68 18.76
CA ASP A 86 6.86 -12.99 18.62
C ASP A 86 7.37 -12.96 17.16
N ASN A 87 7.20 -14.07 16.42
CA ASN A 87 7.58 -14.15 15.01
C ASN A 87 6.70 -13.25 14.14
N LYS A 88 5.38 -13.27 14.39
CA LYS A 88 4.43 -12.37 13.71
C LYS A 88 4.77 -10.90 14.00
N GLN A 89 5.09 -10.56 15.25
CA GLN A 89 5.44 -9.20 15.63
C GLN A 89 6.74 -8.72 14.96
N GLN A 90 7.78 -9.55 14.93
CA GLN A 90 9.05 -9.21 14.27
C GLN A 90 8.85 -8.98 12.76
N THR A 91 8.09 -9.88 12.12
CA THR A 91 7.79 -9.77 10.69
C THR A 91 7.01 -8.49 10.40
N LEU A 92 5.95 -8.21 11.15
CA LEU A 92 5.15 -6.98 10.98
C LEU A 92 5.96 -5.71 11.26
N ALA A 93 6.91 -5.73 12.20
CA ALA A 93 7.79 -4.60 12.44
C ALA A 93 8.68 -4.30 11.22
N ILE A 94 9.20 -5.34 10.55
CA ILE A 94 9.96 -5.20 9.30
C ILE A 94 9.06 -4.63 8.20
N LEU A 95 7.85 -5.19 8.02
CA LEU A 95 6.90 -4.70 7.02
C LEU A 95 6.48 -3.24 7.26
N ALA A 96 6.29 -2.86 8.53
CA ALA A 96 5.95 -1.48 8.89
C ALA A 96 7.09 -0.50 8.56
N ALA A 97 8.34 -0.88 8.82
CA ALA A 97 9.50 -0.07 8.44
C ALA A 97 9.64 0.06 6.91
N LEU A 98 9.39 -1.00 6.16
CA LEU A 98 9.34 -0.95 4.69
C LEU A 98 8.22 -0.04 4.20
N MET A 99 7.04 -0.13 4.81
CA MET A 99 5.89 0.71 4.44
C MET A 99 6.14 2.20 4.71
N GLN A 100 6.86 2.55 5.79
CA GLN A 100 7.28 3.93 6.04
C GLN A 100 8.23 4.45 4.94
N LYS A 101 9.13 3.61 4.42
CA LYS A 101 10.00 3.99 3.29
C LYS A 101 9.20 4.22 2.01
N VAL A 102 8.18 3.39 1.76
CA VAL A 102 7.24 3.60 0.64
C VAL A 102 6.57 4.96 0.76
N PHE A 103 6.07 5.29 1.96
CA PHE A 103 5.47 6.59 2.22
C PHE A 103 6.43 7.76 1.95
N LEU A 104 7.64 7.74 2.53
CA LEU A 104 8.62 8.81 2.34
C LEU A 104 9.00 9.02 0.86
N ARG A 105 9.04 7.94 0.07
CA ARG A 105 9.29 8.06 -1.38
C ARG A 105 8.11 8.63 -2.13
N LEU A 106 6.90 8.16 -1.85
CA LEU A 106 5.69 8.73 -2.44
C LEU A 106 5.60 10.23 -2.15
N ASP A 107 5.88 10.62 -0.89
CA ASP A 107 5.92 12.02 -0.46
C ASP A 107 6.97 12.82 -1.23
N GLY A 108 8.21 12.32 -1.29
CA GLY A 108 9.31 12.96 -2.03
C GLY A 108 9.08 13.08 -3.55
N MET A 109 8.20 12.27 -4.13
CA MET A 109 7.80 12.38 -5.55
C MET A 109 6.79 13.50 -5.80
N GLY A 110 6.37 14.24 -4.78
CA GLY A 110 5.39 15.32 -4.90
C GLY A 110 3.97 14.83 -5.14
N VAL A 111 3.73 13.52 -4.98
CA VAL A 111 2.43 12.87 -5.21
C VAL A 111 1.49 13.11 -4.02
N VAL A 112 2.04 13.49 -2.85
CA VAL A 112 1.35 13.38 -1.56
C VAL A 112 1.31 14.71 -0.79
N GLN A 113 0.81 15.80 -1.40
CA GLN A 113 0.52 16.99 -0.59
C GLN A 113 -0.67 16.72 0.35
N GLY A 114 -0.42 16.76 1.65
CA GLY A 114 -1.45 16.58 2.69
C GLY A 114 -1.69 15.13 3.14
N ALA A 115 -0.71 14.24 2.99
CA ALA A 115 -0.88 12.86 3.45
C ALA A 115 -1.16 12.76 4.95
N ARG A 116 -2.14 11.92 5.27
CA ARG A 116 -2.27 11.34 6.59
C ARG A 116 -1.83 9.89 6.54
N PHE A 117 -0.64 9.61 7.05
CA PHE A 117 -0.15 8.25 7.26
C PHE A 117 -1.01 7.57 8.32
N THR A 118 -1.71 6.50 7.93
CA THR A 118 -2.34 5.59 8.88
C THR A 118 -1.86 4.19 8.56
N SER A 119 -1.06 3.62 9.46
CA SER A 119 -0.64 2.22 9.37
C SER A 119 -1.53 1.34 10.24
N ASN A 120 -2.20 0.38 9.63
CA ASN A 120 -2.96 -0.64 10.34
C ASN A 120 -2.28 -1.99 10.17
N LEU A 121 -2.10 -2.72 11.27
CA LEU A 121 -1.71 -4.13 11.23
C LEU A 121 -2.97 -4.97 11.04
N LEU A 122 -2.95 -5.83 10.03
CA LEU A 122 -4.04 -6.74 9.69
C LEU A 122 -3.51 -8.16 9.82
N PHE A 123 -4.30 -9.04 10.42
CA PHE A 123 -3.93 -10.43 10.66
C PHE A 123 -4.90 -11.35 9.95
N ASN A 124 -4.37 -12.43 9.35
CA ASN A 124 -5.17 -13.45 8.66
C ASN A 124 -6.22 -12.85 7.71
N LEU A 125 -5.78 -11.92 6.85
CA LEU A 125 -6.67 -11.16 5.96
C LEU A 125 -7.33 -12.03 4.88
N THR A 126 -6.69 -13.14 4.52
CA THR A 126 -7.15 -14.07 3.48
C THR A 126 -7.21 -15.50 4.01
N ASP A 127 -7.89 -16.38 3.28
CA ASP A 127 -8.01 -17.81 3.63
C ASP A 127 -6.65 -18.54 3.68
N ARG A 128 -5.62 -17.98 3.01
CA ARG A 128 -4.22 -18.44 3.06
C ARG A 128 -3.41 -17.84 4.21
N ASN A 129 -4.04 -17.08 5.11
CA ASN A 129 -3.44 -16.43 6.27
C ASN A 129 -2.35 -15.41 5.92
N TYR A 130 -2.69 -14.42 5.13
CA TYR A 130 -1.81 -13.27 4.95
C TYR A 130 -1.92 -12.29 6.13
N ASP A 131 -0.78 -11.97 6.74
CA ASP A 131 -0.66 -10.83 7.63
C ASP A 131 -0.23 -9.61 6.80
N ALA A 132 -0.72 -8.42 7.13
CA ALA A 132 -0.47 -7.24 6.31
C ALA A 132 -0.26 -5.96 7.11
N VAL A 133 0.48 -5.04 6.51
CA VAL A 133 0.52 -3.64 6.92
C VAL A 133 -0.18 -2.83 5.83
N ARG A 134 -1.24 -2.10 6.20
CA ARG A 134 -1.96 -1.19 5.30
C ARG A 134 -1.43 0.23 5.45
N LEU A 135 -1.22 0.91 4.34
CA LEU A 135 -0.92 2.32 4.21
C LEU A 135 -2.06 2.99 3.45
N SER A 136 -2.77 3.89 4.13
CA SER A 136 -3.77 4.75 3.49
C SER A 136 -3.20 6.16 3.31
N LEU A 137 -3.37 6.72 2.12
CA LEU A 137 -2.90 8.05 1.74
C LEU A 137 -4.00 8.80 1.00
N THR A 138 -3.98 10.13 1.14
CA THR A 138 -4.76 11.03 0.29
C THR A 138 -3.78 11.84 -0.53
N LEU A 139 -3.90 11.75 -1.85
CA LEU A 139 -3.07 12.43 -2.83
C LEU A 139 -3.82 13.66 -3.34
N THR A 140 -3.24 14.83 -3.12
CA THR A 140 -3.80 16.10 -3.60
C THR A 140 -2.89 16.62 -4.70
N PRO A 141 -3.21 16.42 -6.00
CA PRO A 141 -2.50 17.12 -7.07
C PRO A 141 -2.55 18.65 -6.91
N PRO A 142 -1.63 19.37 -7.55
CA PRO A 142 -1.67 20.83 -7.61
C PRO A 142 -3.03 21.31 -8.11
N THR A 143 -3.61 22.30 -7.43
CA THR A 143 -4.89 22.90 -7.79
C THR A 143 -4.86 23.42 -9.21
N ILE A 144 -5.79 22.94 -10.06
CA ILE A 144 -6.02 23.53 -11.38
C ILE A 144 -6.97 24.70 -11.16
N GLY A 145 -6.46 25.93 -11.31
CA GLY A 145 -7.31 27.12 -11.31
C GLY A 145 -8.23 27.06 -12.52
N VAL A 146 -9.54 26.92 -12.28
CA VAL A 146 -10.54 27.07 -13.34
C VAL A 146 -11.02 28.51 -13.25
N CYS A 147 -10.53 29.38 -14.13
CA CYS A 147 -11.15 30.68 -14.36
C CYS A 147 -12.50 30.41 -15.05
N LEU A 148 -13.60 30.60 -14.32
CA LEU A 148 -14.96 30.65 -14.90
C LEU A 148 -15.29 32.09 -15.28
#